data_AF-D7FB69-F1
#
_entry.id   AF-D7FB69-F1
#
_cell.length_a   1.000
_cell.length_b   1.000
_cell.length_c   1.000
_cell.angle_alpha   90.00
_cell.angle_beta   90.00
_cell.angle_gamma   90.00
#
_symmetry.space_group_name_H-M   'P 1'
#
loop_
_entity.id
_entity.type
_entity.pdbx_description
1 polymer ?
#
loop_
_entity_poly.entity_id
_entity_poly.type
_entity_poly.pdbx_seq_one_letter_code
_entity_poly.pdbx_strand_id
1 'polypeptide(L)'
;MSALKYYFDLIRIIEEAYVLLPSSNRESSEIIDKWVRISTENITTLNRHLQSSGLSVGEKLRIQSIISALATLYGKFVNYSVVGGSLQSTEQLIRWKDLENVSQNRIRTSVVINLQHLNLRDFLLDAEKLITDKLTNIVTSEGNLKVNFVLACEFSNQTNNETVVEIKYFNVKNEAILPSTDIKKLFLENVVEKLLTQVEEFKKQDSG
;
A
#
# COMPACT_ATOMS: atom_id res chain seq x y z
N MET A 1 -16.79 16.40 2.74
CA MET A 1 -16.03 15.27 2.16
C MET A 1 -14.62 15.36 2.71
N SER A 2 -14.08 14.35 3.40
CA SER A 2 -12.71 14.46 3.92
C SER A 2 -11.73 14.49 2.75
N ALA A 3 -10.66 15.29 2.84
CA ALA A 3 -9.67 15.42 1.77
C ALA A 3 -9.03 14.08 1.37
N LEU A 4 -8.98 13.11 2.29
CA LEU A 4 -8.47 11.76 2.04
C LEU A 4 -9.43 10.91 1.20
N LYS A 5 -10.76 11.09 1.36
CA LYS A 5 -11.76 10.36 0.55
C LYS A 5 -11.56 10.63 -0.95
N TYR A 6 -11.29 11.89 -1.29
CA TYR A 6 -11.00 12.29 -2.68
C TYR A 6 -9.87 11.48 -3.31
N TYR A 7 -8.78 11.23 -2.58
CA TYR A 7 -7.64 10.52 -3.12
C TYR A 7 -7.89 9.02 -3.29
N PHE A 8 -8.75 8.42 -2.45
CA PHE A 8 -9.17 7.04 -2.65
C PHE A 8 -10.06 6.88 -3.88
N ASP A 9 -11.03 7.78 -4.05
CA ASP A 9 -11.85 7.84 -5.26
C ASP A 9 -10.97 8.02 -6.51
N LEU A 10 -9.94 8.87 -6.42
CA LEU A 10 -8.97 9.07 -7.50
C LEU A 10 -8.19 7.79 -7.82
N ILE A 11 -7.66 7.08 -6.82
CA ILE A 11 -6.93 5.82 -7.01
C ILE A 11 -7.80 4.82 -7.76
N ARG A 12 -9.05 4.63 -7.33
CA ARG A 12 -10.00 3.73 -7.99
C ARG A 12 -10.24 4.10 -9.45
N ILE A 13 -10.47 5.38 -9.73
CA ILE A 13 -10.69 5.86 -11.10
C ILE A 13 -9.45 5.58 -11.97
N ILE A 14 -8.24 5.78 -11.44
CA ILE A 14 -6.99 5.49 -12.15
C ILE A 14 -6.84 3.98 -12.40
N GLU A 15 -7.22 3.13 -11.45
CA GLU A 15 -7.23 1.67 -11.59
C GLU A 15 -8.20 1.20 -12.66
N GLU A 16 -9.45 1.68 -12.63
CA GLU A 16 -10.46 1.37 -13.65
C GLU A 16 -9.99 1.79 -15.03
N ALA A 17 -9.42 2.99 -15.14
CA ALA A 17 -8.89 3.48 -16.39
C ALA A 17 -7.71 2.65 -16.90
N TYR A 18 -6.87 2.12 -16.02
CA TYR A 18 -5.78 1.22 -16.40
C TYR A 18 -6.30 -0.10 -16.97
N VAL A 19 -7.34 -0.69 -16.36
CA VAL A 19 -7.98 -1.93 -16.84
C VAL A 19 -8.64 -1.74 -18.21
N LEU A 20 -9.21 -0.55 -18.45
CA LEU A 20 -9.89 -0.22 -19.70
C LEU A 20 -8.94 0.27 -20.82
N LEU A 21 -7.62 0.30 -20.60
CA LEU A 21 -6.67 0.74 -21.62
C LEU A 21 -6.77 -0.11 -22.89
N PRO A 22 -7.08 0.49 -24.05
CA PRO A 22 -7.23 -0.27 -25.29
C PRO A 22 -5.88 -0.79 -25.77
N SER A 23 -5.85 -2.00 -26.33
CA SER A 23 -4.62 -2.66 -26.83
C SER A 23 -3.97 -1.95 -28.04
N SER A 24 -4.44 -0.78 -28.46
CA SER A 24 -4.00 -0.06 -29.67
C SER A 24 -3.13 1.17 -29.35
N ASN A 25 -2.11 1.45 -30.17
CA ASN A 25 -0.96 2.26 -29.75
C ASN A 25 -1.12 3.79 -29.74
N ARG A 26 -2.10 4.39 -30.46
CA ARG A 26 -2.20 5.86 -30.57
C ARG A 26 -3.15 6.50 -29.57
N GLU A 27 -4.37 5.96 -29.42
CA GLU A 27 -5.33 6.45 -28.42
C GLU A 27 -4.87 6.17 -26.99
N SER A 28 -4.12 5.08 -26.78
CA SER A 28 -3.55 4.76 -25.48
C SER A 28 -2.47 5.75 -25.03
N SER A 29 -1.71 6.37 -25.95
CA SER A 29 -0.65 7.32 -25.56
C SER A 29 -1.20 8.56 -24.84
N GLU A 30 -2.23 9.22 -25.40
CA GLU A 30 -2.80 10.42 -24.78
C GLU A 30 -3.50 10.10 -23.45
N ILE A 31 -4.15 8.95 -23.37
CA ILE A 31 -4.80 8.46 -22.14
C ILE A 31 -3.74 8.16 -21.07
N ILE A 32 -2.64 7.50 -21.44
CA ILE A 32 -1.53 7.21 -20.54
C ILE A 32 -0.90 8.50 -20.02
N ASP A 33 -0.56 9.45 -20.91
CA ASP A 33 0.05 10.73 -20.52
C ASP A 33 -0.84 11.49 -19.53
N LYS A 34 -2.16 11.47 -19.75
CA LYS A 34 -3.14 12.04 -18.82
C LYS A 34 -3.04 11.41 -17.42
N TRP A 35 -3.05 10.09 -17.32
CA TRP A 35 -3.02 9.39 -16.01
C TRP A 35 -1.67 9.47 -15.31
N VAL A 36 -0.58 9.48 -16.08
CA VAL A 36 0.77 9.77 -15.59
C VAL A 36 0.79 11.14 -14.95
N ARG A 37 0.33 12.19 -15.66
CA ARG A 37 0.29 13.56 -15.15
C ARG A 37 -0.55 13.68 -13.87
N ILE A 38 -1.78 13.13 -13.88
CA ILE A 38 -2.68 13.15 -12.72
C ILE A 38 -2.01 12.49 -11.51
N SER A 39 -1.35 11.35 -11.70
CA SER A 39 -0.65 10.65 -10.62
C SER A 39 0.50 11.50 -10.07
N THR A 40 1.33 12.08 -10.93
CA THR A 40 2.48 12.90 -10.53
C THR A 40 2.08 14.17 -9.79
N GLU A 41 1.04 14.88 -10.26
CA GLU A 41 0.54 16.10 -9.62
C GLU A 41 -0.02 15.82 -8.22
N ASN A 42 -0.76 14.73 -8.06
CA ASN A 42 -1.33 14.35 -6.77
C ASN A 42 -0.26 13.83 -5.80
N ILE A 43 0.71 13.03 -6.27
CA ILE A 43 1.88 12.63 -5.49
C ILE A 43 2.63 13.88 -4.99
N THR A 44 2.85 14.87 -5.84
CA THR A 44 3.53 16.13 -5.47
C THR A 44 2.75 16.89 -4.40
N THR A 45 1.43 16.99 -4.56
CA THR A 45 0.55 17.67 -3.60
C THR A 45 0.54 16.98 -2.25
N LEU A 46 0.42 15.65 -2.23
CA LEU A 46 0.44 14.84 -1.01
C LEU A 46 1.81 14.89 -0.32
N ASN A 47 2.91 14.86 -1.08
CA ASN A 47 4.26 15.04 -0.53
C ASN A 47 4.40 16.42 0.14
N ARG A 48 3.85 17.48 -0.46
CA ARG A 48 3.84 18.82 0.16
C ARG A 48 3.00 18.83 1.44
N HIS A 49 1.85 18.17 1.44
CA HIS A 49 1.02 18.06 2.63
C HIS A 49 1.72 17.27 3.75
N LEU A 50 2.49 16.23 3.42
CA LEU A 50 3.29 15.47 4.38
C LEU A 50 4.33 16.34 5.12
N GLN A 51 4.83 17.40 4.47
CA GLN A 51 5.76 18.36 5.08
C GLN A 51 5.08 19.37 6.01
N SER A 52 3.75 19.43 6.05
CA SER A 52 3.03 20.37 6.91
C SER A 52 3.12 19.98 8.39
N SER A 53 3.31 20.98 9.25
CA SER A 53 3.31 20.80 10.71
C SER A 53 1.89 20.54 11.21
N GLY A 54 1.72 19.57 12.12
CA GLY A 54 0.43 19.29 12.78
C GLY A 54 -0.21 17.95 12.41
N LEU A 55 0.34 17.21 11.46
CA LEU A 55 -0.13 15.86 11.14
C LEU A 55 0.27 14.85 12.22
N SER A 56 -0.71 14.08 12.69
CA SER A 56 -0.46 12.89 13.51
C SER A 56 0.31 11.82 12.73
N VAL A 57 0.97 10.90 13.45
CA VAL A 57 1.64 9.74 12.83
C VAL A 57 0.67 8.94 11.97
N GLY A 58 -0.58 8.75 12.45
CA GLY A 58 -1.62 8.06 11.70
C GLY A 58 -1.92 8.75 10.36
N GLU A 59 -2.13 10.07 10.36
CA GLU A 59 -2.41 10.82 9.12
C GLU A 59 -1.26 10.77 8.12
N LYS A 60 -0.01 10.86 8.61
CA LYS A 60 1.17 10.71 7.74
C LYS A 60 1.22 9.35 7.06
N LEU A 61 0.96 8.28 7.81
CA LEU A 61 0.89 6.92 7.27
C LEU A 61 -0.20 6.82 6.19
N ARG A 62 -1.38 7.39 6.43
CA ARG A 62 -2.47 7.39 5.44
C ARG A 62 -2.08 8.09 4.14
N ILE A 63 -1.52 9.29 4.24
CA ILE A 63 -1.04 10.07 3.08
C ILE A 63 0.01 9.28 2.30
N GLN A 64 0.91 8.58 3.00
CA GLN A 64 1.95 7.79 2.35
C GLN A 64 1.45 6.50 1.69
N SER A 65 0.43 5.85 2.26
CA SER A 65 -0.26 4.74 1.59
C SER A 65 -0.85 5.21 0.26
N ILE A 66 -1.49 6.39 0.24
CA ILE A 66 -2.04 7.00 -0.97
C ILE A 66 -0.94 7.32 -1.98
N ILE A 67 0.15 7.97 -1.55
CA ILE A 67 1.31 8.26 -2.42
C ILE A 67 1.86 6.97 -3.03
N SER A 68 1.91 5.89 -2.26
CA SER A 68 2.43 4.60 -2.73
C SER A 68 1.52 3.93 -3.75
N ALA A 69 0.20 3.98 -3.55
CA ALA A 69 -0.77 3.50 -4.52
C ALA A 69 -0.68 4.30 -5.84
N LEU A 70 -0.70 5.63 -5.77
CA LEU A 70 -0.54 6.51 -6.95
C LEU A 70 0.79 6.27 -7.67
N ALA A 71 1.90 6.13 -6.94
CA ALA A 71 3.21 5.85 -7.54
C ALA A 71 3.27 4.47 -8.21
N THR A 72 2.53 3.50 -7.68
CA THR A 72 2.42 2.16 -8.28
C THR A 72 1.66 2.22 -9.58
N LEU A 73 0.52 2.93 -9.60
CA LEU A 73 -0.28 3.14 -10.81
C LEU A 73 0.50 3.93 -11.87
N TYR A 74 1.15 5.03 -11.47
CA TYR A 74 2.10 5.76 -12.32
C TYR A 74 3.09 4.80 -13.01
N GLY A 75 3.72 3.90 -12.24
CA GLY A 75 4.67 2.94 -12.79
C GLY A 75 4.02 1.95 -13.79
N LYS A 76 2.78 1.52 -13.54
CA LYS A 76 2.02 0.66 -14.47
C LYS A 76 1.78 1.40 -15.81
N PHE A 77 1.33 2.65 -15.76
CA PHE A 77 1.08 3.46 -16.96
C PHE A 77 2.36 3.79 -17.75
N VAL A 78 3.45 4.17 -17.07
CA VAL A 78 4.74 4.42 -17.74
C VAL A 78 5.24 3.16 -18.45
N ASN A 79 5.16 2.00 -17.78
CA ASN A 79 5.59 0.74 -18.37
C ASN A 79 4.70 0.31 -19.55
N TYR A 80 3.42 0.68 -19.55
CA TYR A 80 2.53 0.42 -20.69
C TYR A 80 3.03 1.10 -21.97
N SER A 81 3.57 2.32 -21.87
CA SER A 81 4.08 3.08 -23.04
C SER A 81 5.38 2.54 -23.62
N VAL A 82 6.14 1.76 -22.83
CA VAL A 82 7.48 1.27 -23.21
C VAL A 82 7.42 -0.11 -23.88
N VAL A 83 6.32 -0.85 -23.75
CA VAL A 83 6.26 -2.27 -24.14
C VAL A 83 5.43 -2.48 -25.40
N GLY A 84 6.12 -2.35 -26.54
CA GLY A 84 5.87 -3.14 -27.76
C GLY A 84 6.70 -4.43 -27.81
N GLY A 85 7.24 -4.93 -26.69
CA GLY A 85 8.13 -6.08 -26.70
C GLY A 85 8.35 -6.71 -25.33
N SER A 86 7.81 -7.92 -25.17
CA SER A 86 8.28 -9.04 -24.33
C SER A 86 9.24 -8.73 -23.17
N LEU A 87 8.73 -8.82 -21.95
CA LEU A 87 9.10 -9.88 -20.99
C LEU A 87 8.05 -9.80 -19.88
N GLN A 88 7.25 -10.86 -19.73
CA GLN A 88 6.54 -11.11 -18.48
C GLN A 88 7.61 -11.26 -17.39
N SER A 89 8.04 -10.13 -16.80
CA SER A 89 8.77 -10.16 -15.55
C SER A 89 7.85 -10.92 -14.61
N THR A 90 8.31 -12.06 -14.10
CA THR A 90 7.63 -12.93 -13.14
C THR A 90 6.65 -12.11 -12.32
N GLU A 91 5.35 -12.35 -12.49
CA GLU A 91 4.28 -11.50 -11.95
C GLU A 91 4.54 -11.24 -10.47
N GLN A 92 5.09 -10.06 -10.15
CA GLN A 92 5.35 -9.70 -8.76
C GLN A 92 3.98 -9.49 -8.12
N LEU A 93 3.58 -10.42 -7.24
CA LEU A 93 2.30 -10.35 -6.52
C LEU A 93 2.29 -9.25 -5.44
N ILE A 94 3.49 -8.89 -4.94
CA ILE A 94 3.70 -7.84 -3.95
C ILE A 94 4.94 -6.99 -4.25
N ARG A 95 4.99 -5.78 -3.69
CA ARG A 95 6.14 -4.87 -3.81
C ARG A 95 6.48 -4.18 -2.49
N TRP A 96 7.75 -4.22 -2.09
CA TRP A 96 8.30 -3.39 -1.00
C TRP A 96 8.65 -1.99 -1.51
N LYS A 97 8.33 -0.97 -0.73
CA LYS A 97 8.76 0.41 -0.99
C LYS A 97 9.07 1.13 0.31
N ASP A 98 10.26 1.71 0.40
CA ASP A 98 10.62 2.60 1.50
C ASP A 98 9.97 3.98 1.31
N LEU A 99 9.45 4.53 2.40
CA LEU A 99 8.84 5.86 2.42
C LEU A 99 9.86 6.86 2.97
N GLU A 100 10.45 7.64 2.09
CA GLU A 100 11.33 8.73 2.49
C GLU A 100 10.52 9.81 3.25
N ASN A 101 11.07 10.30 4.37
CA ASN A 101 10.64 11.52 5.08
C ASN A 101 9.39 11.47 6.00
N VAL A 102 9.20 10.44 6.83
CA VAL A 102 8.07 10.41 7.80
C VAL A 102 8.40 11.07 9.14
N SER A 103 9.68 10.99 9.56
CA SER A 103 10.14 11.57 10.82
C SER A 103 11.59 12.02 10.69
N GLN A 104 11.96 13.06 11.44
CA GLN A 104 13.35 13.47 11.62
C GLN A 104 14.14 12.30 12.25
N ASN A 105 14.88 11.59 11.40
CA ASN A 105 16.03 10.70 11.65
C ASN A 105 15.90 9.42 12.50
N ARG A 106 14.74 9.00 13.05
CA ARG A 106 14.69 7.77 13.88
C ARG A 106 13.62 6.73 13.55
N ILE A 107 12.62 7.05 12.74
CA ILE A 107 11.57 6.10 12.35
C ILE A 107 11.67 5.89 10.86
N ARG A 108 11.98 4.66 10.46
CA ARG A 108 11.85 4.19 9.09
C ARG A 108 10.43 3.68 8.89
N THR A 109 9.86 4.00 7.74
CA THR A 109 8.55 3.49 7.35
C THR A 109 8.67 2.94 5.95
N SER A 110 8.14 1.74 5.78
CA SER A 110 8.14 1.04 4.50
C SER A 110 6.76 0.42 4.33
N VAL A 111 6.35 0.25 3.08
CA VAL A 111 5.05 -0.36 2.73
C VAL A 111 5.27 -1.59 1.87
N VAL A 112 4.42 -2.59 2.12
CA VAL A 112 4.25 -3.74 1.22
C VAL A 112 2.94 -3.52 0.48
N ILE A 113 3.02 -3.42 -0.84
CA ILE A 113 1.90 -3.10 -1.72
C ILE A 113 1.42 -4.41 -2.32
N ASN A 114 0.13 -4.71 -2.17
CA ASN A 114 -0.54 -5.79 -2.88
C ASN A 114 -0.70 -5.39 -4.36
N LEU A 115 -0.21 -6.23 -5.28
CA LEU A 115 -0.35 -5.98 -6.71
C LEU A 115 -1.43 -6.85 -7.36
N GLN A 116 -1.66 -8.06 -6.85
CA GLN A 116 -2.53 -9.05 -7.51
C GLN A 116 -3.27 -10.02 -6.56
N HIS A 117 -3.00 -10.04 -5.26
CA HIS A 117 -3.72 -10.96 -4.36
C HIS A 117 -5.17 -10.54 -4.17
N LEU A 118 -6.08 -11.49 -4.32
CA LEU A 118 -7.49 -11.35 -3.97
C LEU A 118 -7.77 -11.78 -2.52
N ASN A 119 -6.98 -12.73 -2.01
CA ASN A 119 -7.11 -13.25 -0.66
C ASN A 119 -6.14 -12.55 0.29
N LEU A 120 -6.65 -12.05 1.42
CA LEU A 120 -5.85 -11.35 2.42
C LEU A 120 -4.78 -12.25 3.06
N ARG A 121 -5.11 -13.52 3.33
CA ARG A 121 -4.16 -14.47 3.95
C ARG A 121 -2.99 -14.72 3.00
N ASP A 122 -3.26 -14.94 1.72
CA ASP A 122 -2.21 -15.17 0.72
C ASP A 122 -1.29 -13.95 0.60
N PHE A 123 -1.85 -12.74 0.57
CA PHE A 123 -1.07 -11.50 0.61
C PHE A 123 -0.16 -11.42 1.84
N LEU A 124 -0.70 -11.72 3.03
CA LEU A 124 0.04 -11.64 4.28
C LEU A 124 1.16 -12.70 4.37
N LEU A 125 0.96 -13.89 3.80
CA LEU A 125 1.97 -14.94 3.75
C LEU A 125 3.11 -14.60 2.78
N ASP A 126 2.80 -14.02 1.62
CA ASP A 126 3.85 -13.54 0.70
C ASP A 126 4.59 -12.34 1.28
N ALA A 127 3.86 -11.43 1.96
CA ALA A 127 4.45 -10.31 2.67
C ALA A 127 5.38 -10.75 3.80
N GLU A 128 5.06 -11.84 4.51
CA GLU A 128 5.91 -12.41 5.56
C GLU A 128 7.33 -12.66 5.04
N LYS A 129 7.46 -13.37 3.93
CA LYS A 129 8.77 -13.70 3.35
C LYS A 129 9.59 -12.43 3.08
N LEU A 130 8.97 -11.45 2.42
CA LEU A 130 9.63 -10.19 2.05
C LEU A 130 10.01 -9.35 3.29
N ILE A 131 9.13 -9.28 4.28
CA ILE A 131 9.33 -8.54 5.53
C ILE A 131 10.43 -9.21 6.37
N THR A 132 10.40 -10.53 6.49
CA THR A 132 11.41 -11.30 7.24
C THR A 132 12.80 -11.06 6.68
N ASP A 133 12.98 -11.13 5.36
CA ASP A 133 14.26 -10.85 4.71
C ASP A 133 14.73 -9.42 4.98
N LYS A 134 13.84 -8.43 4.86
CA LYS A 134 14.16 -7.02 5.09
C LYS A 134 14.53 -6.74 6.54
N LEU A 135 13.73 -7.22 7.48
CA LEU A 135 13.97 -6.99 8.92
C LEU A 135 15.21 -7.74 9.42
N THR A 136 15.49 -8.94 8.89
CA THR A 136 16.72 -9.68 9.21
C THR A 136 17.96 -8.87 8.82
N ASN A 137 17.96 -8.27 7.63
CA ASN A 137 19.05 -7.42 7.18
C ASN A 137 19.22 -6.19 8.09
N ILE A 138 18.12 -5.51 8.41
CA ILE A 138 18.15 -4.30 9.24
C ILE A 138 18.61 -4.60 10.67
N VAL A 139 18.06 -5.65 11.32
CA VAL A 139 18.44 -6.00 12.70
C VAL A 139 19.89 -6.45 12.80
N THR A 140 20.40 -7.10 11.75
CA THR A 140 21.81 -7.51 11.67
C THR A 140 22.74 -6.30 11.55
N SER A 141 22.35 -5.28 10.77
CA SER A 141 23.18 -4.09 10.56
C SER A 141 23.06 -3.05 11.67
N GLU A 142 21.90 -2.92 12.30
CA GLU A 142 21.57 -1.80 13.19
C GLU A 142 21.25 -2.22 14.63
N GLY A 143 21.14 -3.53 14.89
CA GLY A 143 20.78 -4.06 16.19
C GLY A 143 19.28 -4.01 16.45
N ASN A 144 18.90 -3.92 17.72
CA ASN A 144 17.53 -4.11 18.17
C ASN A 144 16.55 -3.10 17.55
N LEU A 145 15.41 -3.61 17.06
CA LEU A 145 14.36 -2.81 16.44
C LEU A 145 13.08 -2.86 17.27
N LYS A 146 12.31 -1.77 17.21
CA LYS A 146 10.91 -1.74 17.61
C LYS A 146 10.07 -1.51 16.36
N VAL A 147 9.28 -2.51 15.98
CA VAL A 147 8.51 -2.50 14.73
C VAL A 147 7.02 -2.39 15.04
N ASN A 148 6.32 -1.59 14.24
CA ASN A 148 4.87 -1.50 14.22
C ASN A 148 4.38 -1.99 12.86
N PHE A 149 3.40 -2.90 12.86
CA PHE A 149 2.76 -3.36 11.63
C PHE A 149 1.34 -2.82 11.55
N VAL A 150 1.03 -2.22 10.40
CA VAL A 150 -0.26 -1.64 10.09
C VAL A 150 -0.73 -2.18 8.75
N LEU A 151 -1.91 -2.78 8.74
CA LEU A 151 -2.59 -3.22 7.53
C LEU A 151 -3.63 -2.17 7.14
N ALA A 152 -3.55 -1.69 5.91
CA ALA A 152 -4.59 -0.86 5.30
C ALA A 152 -5.40 -1.73 4.34
N CYS A 153 -6.71 -1.80 4.55
CA CYS A 153 -7.64 -2.53 3.70
C CYS A 153 -8.73 -1.62 3.19
N GLU A 154 -9.05 -1.76 1.92
CA GLU A 154 -10.22 -1.15 1.30
C GLU A 154 -11.45 -2.03 1.54
N PHE A 155 -12.55 -1.42 1.99
CA PHE A 155 -13.86 -2.04 2.13
C PHE A 155 -14.87 -1.27 1.28
N SER A 156 -15.67 -2.01 0.52
CA SER A 156 -16.77 -1.46 -0.25
C SER A 156 -18.10 -1.87 0.38
N ASN A 157 -18.88 -0.88 0.79
CA ASN A 157 -20.25 -1.07 1.26
C ASN A 157 -21.20 -0.57 0.17
N GLN A 158 -22.19 -1.38 -0.19
CA GLN A 158 -23.26 -0.95 -1.08
C GLN A 158 -24.41 -0.41 -0.24
N THR A 159 -24.76 0.87 -0.44
CA THR A 159 -25.92 1.48 0.23
C THR A 159 -26.70 2.28 -0.80
N ASN A 160 -27.99 1.98 -0.99
CA ASN A 160 -28.91 2.72 -1.86
C ASN A 160 -28.36 3.03 -3.27
N ASN A 161 -27.85 2.01 -3.97
CA ASN A 161 -27.22 2.10 -5.31
C ASN A 161 -25.92 2.90 -5.41
N GLU A 162 -25.36 3.35 -4.29
CA GLU A 162 -24.03 3.96 -4.23
C GLU A 162 -23.04 2.99 -3.57
N THR A 163 -21.90 2.76 -4.22
CA THR A 163 -20.77 2.03 -3.61
C THR A 163 -19.96 3.04 -2.81
N VAL A 164 -19.99 2.92 -1.49
CA VAL A 164 -19.12 3.69 -0.59
C VAL A 164 -17.90 2.85 -0.27
N VAL A 165 -16.74 3.34 -0.71
CA VAL A 165 -15.45 2.73 -0.45
C VAL A 165 -14.77 3.45 0.71
N GLU A 166 -14.32 2.69 1.71
CA GLU A 166 -13.60 3.19 2.87
C GLU A 166 -12.34 2.39 3.13
N ILE A 167 -11.25 3.08 3.48
CA ILE A 167 -10.04 2.40 3.98
C ILE A 167 -10.09 2.28 5.49
N LYS A 168 -9.96 1.04 5.97
CA LYS A 168 -9.81 0.70 7.37
C LYS A 168 -8.36 0.31 7.66
N TYR A 169 -7.90 0.70 8.84
CA TYR A 169 -6.54 0.46 9.28
C TYR A 169 -6.57 -0.45 10.50
N PHE A 170 -5.85 -1.56 10.41
CA PHE A 170 -5.74 -2.58 11.46
C PHE A 170 -4.31 -2.56 11.98
N ASN A 171 -4.17 -2.37 13.29
CA ASN A 171 -2.88 -2.28 13.94
C ASN A 171 -2.69 -3.49 14.84
N VAL A 172 -1.47 -4.03 14.86
CA VAL A 172 -1.05 -4.96 15.91
C VAL A 172 -0.19 -4.25 16.93
N LYS A 173 0.07 -4.93 18.06
CA LYS A 173 0.97 -4.39 19.08
C LYS A 173 2.37 -4.24 18.50
N ASN A 174 3.11 -3.25 19.00
CA ASN A 174 4.51 -3.10 18.64
C ASN A 174 5.30 -4.33 19.07
N GLU A 175 6.20 -4.78 18.21
CA GLU A 175 7.05 -5.94 18.45
C GLU A 175 8.51 -5.51 18.58
N ALA A 176 9.22 -6.14 19.50
CA ALA A 176 10.67 -5.96 19.66
C ALA A 176 11.38 -7.06 18.87
N ILE A 177 12.25 -6.66 17.95
CA ILE A 177 13.05 -7.59 17.14
C ILE A 177 14.50 -7.46 17.58
N LEU A 178 15.01 -8.53 18.17
CA LEU A 178 16.40 -8.71 18.55
C LEU A 178 17.10 -9.53 17.47
N PRO A 179 18.45 -9.50 17.38
CA PRO A 179 19.19 -10.36 16.45
C PRO A 179 18.88 -11.87 16.60
N SER A 180 18.43 -12.30 17.78
CA SER A 180 18.04 -13.68 18.08
C SER A 180 16.56 -13.98 17.88
N THR A 181 15.74 -12.98 17.53
CA THR A 181 14.29 -13.16 17.34
C THR A 181 14.03 -13.98 16.09
N ASP A 182 13.19 -15.02 16.19
CA ASP A 182 12.62 -15.69 15.03
C ASP A 182 11.56 -14.78 14.40
N ILE A 183 12.00 -13.96 13.43
CA ILE A 183 11.17 -12.94 12.79
C ILE A 183 10.00 -13.56 12.04
N LYS A 184 10.21 -14.72 11.39
CA LYS A 184 9.16 -15.44 10.67
C LYS A 184 8.07 -15.89 11.63
N LYS A 185 8.44 -16.57 12.71
CA LYS A 185 7.49 -17.02 13.73
C LYS A 185 6.73 -15.84 14.33
N LEU A 186 7.45 -14.77 14.69
CA LEU A 186 6.85 -13.56 15.23
C LEU A 186 5.84 -12.95 14.24
N PHE A 187 6.18 -12.88 12.95
CA PHE A 187 5.27 -12.32 11.95
C PHE A 187 4.01 -13.18 11.80
N LEU A 188 4.14 -14.50 11.69
CA LEU A 188 3.00 -15.39 11.55
C LEU A 188 2.06 -15.33 12.77
N GLU A 189 2.60 -15.45 13.98
CA GLU A 189 1.80 -15.53 15.21
C GLU A 189 1.26 -14.16 15.67
N ASN A 190 2.08 -13.10 15.55
CA ASN A 190 1.74 -11.80 16.12
C ASN A 190 1.20 -10.80 15.11
N VAL A 191 1.39 -11.04 13.81
CA VAL A 191 0.94 -10.15 12.73
C VAL A 191 -0.16 -10.82 11.92
N VAL A 192 0.13 -11.94 11.24
CA VAL A 192 -0.82 -12.57 10.31
C VAL A 192 -2.10 -12.99 11.00
N GLU A 193 -2.03 -13.83 12.02
CA GLU A 193 -3.24 -14.37 12.67
C GLU A 193 -4.07 -13.26 13.36
N LYS A 194 -3.40 -12.25 13.94
CA LYS A 194 -4.10 -11.13 14.59
C LYS A 194 -4.79 -10.21 13.58
N LEU A 195 -4.13 -9.87 12.48
CA LEU A 195 -4.72 -9.03 11.45
C LEU A 195 -5.91 -9.72 10.76
N LEU A 196 -5.77 -11.01 10.45
CA LEU A 196 -6.87 -11.80 9.90
C LEU A 196 -8.07 -11.82 10.86
N THR A 197 -7.83 -12.06 12.15
CA THR A 197 -8.89 -12.04 13.16
C THR A 197 -9.58 -10.68 13.23
N GLN A 198 -8.81 -9.59 13.30
CA GLN A 198 -9.38 -8.22 13.36
C GLN A 198 -10.21 -7.89 12.12
N VAL A 199 -9.76 -8.28 10.92
CA VAL A 199 -10.48 -8.05 9.67
C VAL A 199 -11.78 -8.87 9.62
N GLU A 200 -11.76 -10.13 10.07
CA GLU A 200 -12.95 -10.97 10.10
C GLU A 200 -13.97 -10.51 11.16
N GLU A 201 -13.52 -10.05 12.33
CA GLU A 201 -14.39 -9.44 13.33
C GLU A 201 -15.05 -8.16 12.80
N PHE A 202 -14.28 -7.32 12.12
CA PHE A 202 -14.78 -6.10 11.50
C PHE A 202 -15.87 -6.39 10.45
N LYS A 203 -15.64 -7.37 9.56
CA LYS A 203 -16.66 -7.80 8.58
C LYS A 203 -17.96 -8.26 9.26
N LYS A 204 -17.87 -8.99 10.38
CA LYS A 204 -19.05 -9.48 11.10
C LYS A 204 -19.84 -8.36 11.77
N GLN A 205 -19.16 -7.33 12.28
CA GLN A 205 -19.79 -6.20 12.96
C GLN A 205 -20.53 -5.27 11.99
N ASP A 206 -19.97 -5.04 10.80
CA ASP A 206 -20.58 -4.16 9.78
C ASP A 206 -21.63 -4.88 8.89
N SER A 207 -21.80 -6.20 9.03
CA SER A 207 -22.79 -6.99 8.28
C SER A 207 -24.10 -7.25 9.03
N GLY A 208 -24.28 -6.67 10.23
CA GLY A 208 -25.50 -6.75 11.05
C GLY A 208 -26.29 -5.45 11.04
#